data_AF-A0A399X217-F1
#
_entry.id   AF-A0A399X217-F1
#
_cell.length_a   1.000
_cell.length_b   1.000
_cell.length_c   1.000
_cell.angle_alpha   90.00
_cell.angle_beta   90.00
_cell.angle_gamma   90.00
#
_symmetry.space_group_name_H-M   'P 1'
#
loop_
_entity.id
_entity.type
_entity.pdbx_description
1 polymer ?
#
loop_
_entity_poly.entity_id
_entity_poly.type
_entity_poly.pdbx_seq_one_letter_code
_entity_poly.pdbx_strand_id
1 'polypeptide(L)'
;MRPVNPQRGSLEAHFGNLVATSLRVQVGVNDPTLEEYLTTLVVGFLRADAPPVRIGMPLLPQVVKLATDADAIDPSTGQRERAISLHQAVGDAVLFVGGMFPNQLSGKRLRKPKIRRVPIVDEVELARCSYRRAGELAQADDYARAGLFRRLSQGFETFMFSLQIVGDEVRLRKPA
;
A
#
# COMPACT_ATOMS: atom_id res chain seq x y z
N MET A 1 24.56 -20.79 4.49
CA MET A 1 23.27 -20.75 3.76
C MET A 1 22.15 -21.00 4.76
N ARG A 2 21.26 -20.03 5.00
CA ARG A 2 20.02 -20.27 5.76
C ARG A 2 19.04 -21.03 4.85
N PRO A 3 18.31 -22.05 5.34
CA PRO A 3 17.37 -22.79 4.51
C PRO A 3 16.23 -21.86 4.05
N VAL A 4 16.05 -21.75 2.74
CA VAL A 4 14.87 -21.13 2.13
C VAL A 4 13.69 -22.05 2.42
N ASN A 5 12.77 -21.60 3.28
CA ASN A 5 11.55 -22.32 3.59
C ASN A 5 10.67 -22.39 2.33
N PRO A 6 10.35 -23.58 1.79
CA PRO A 6 9.60 -23.73 0.52
C PRO A 6 8.18 -23.14 0.57
N GLN A 7 7.59 -22.98 1.77
CA GLN A 7 6.30 -22.31 1.93
C GLN A 7 6.37 -20.79 1.72
N ARG A 8 7.55 -20.16 1.92
CA ARG A 8 7.72 -18.71 1.72
C ARG A 8 7.62 -18.33 0.25
N GLY A 9 8.21 -19.14 -0.63
CA GLY A 9 8.12 -18.94 -2.08
C GLY A 9 6.72 -19.16 -2.64
N SER A 10 5.88 -19.99 -2.00
CA SER A 10 4.54 -20.30 -2.50
C SER A 10 3.56 -19.13 -2.33
N LEU A 11 3.57 -18.45 -1.18
CA LEU A 11 2.69 -17.30 -0.92
C LEU A 11 3.09 -16.09 -1.77
N GLU A 12 4.39 -15.80 -1.84
CA GLU A 12 4.94 -14.71 -2.66
C GLU A 12 4.68 -14.95 -4.15
N ALA A 13 4.89 -16.18 -4.65
CA ALA A 13 4.58 -16.50 -6.04
C ALA A 13 3.07 -16.41 -6.33
N HIS A 14 2.22 -16.87 -5.41
CA HIS A 14 0.79 -16.79 -5.58
C HIS A 14 0.29 -15.34 -5.65
N PHE A 15 0.64 -14.52 -4.66
CA PHE A 15 0.26 -13.11 -4.64
C PHE A 15 0.95 -12.29 -5.73
N GLY A 16 2.19 -12.63 -6.08
CA GLY A 16 2.91 -12.03 -7.21
C GLY A 16 2.16 -12.21 -8.52
N ASN A 17 1.67 -13.43 -8.79
CA ASN A 17 0.87 -13.70 -9.98
C ASN A 17 -0.46 -12.93 -9.98
N LEU A 18 -1.14 -12.82 -8.84
CA LEU A 18 -2.39 -12.08 -8.73
C LEU A 18 -2.17 -10.57 -8.95
N VAL A 19 -1.15 -10.00 -8.30
CA VAL A 19 -0.78 -8.58 -8.42
C VAL A 19 -0.36 -8.26 -9.86
N ALA A 20 0.51 -9.08 -10.46
CA ALA A 20 0.95 -8.89 -11.84
C ALA A 20 -0.22 -8.98 -12.83
N THR A 21 -1.10 -9.96 -12.66
CA THR A 21 -2.31 -10.10 -13.49
C THR A 21 -3.22 -8.88 -13.35
N SER A 22 -3.47 -8.45 -12.12
CA SER A 22 -4.30 -7.27 -11.86
C SER A 22 -3.69 -6.01 -12.48
N LEU A 23 -2.41 -5.70 -12.20
CA LEU A 23 -1.72 -4.53 -12.74
C LEU A 23 -1.70 -4.52 -14.27
N ARG A 24 -1.22 -5.60 -14.90
CA ARG A 24 -0.98 -5.65 -16.35
C ARG A 24 -2.28 -5.76 -17.14
N VAL A 25 -3.17 -6.65 -16.73
CA VAL A 25 -4.35 -7.02 -17.51
C VAL A 25 -5.56 -6.16 -17.16
N GLN A 26 -5.78 -5.88 -15.88
CA GLN A 26 -7.01 -5.20 -15.44
C GLN A 26 -6.86 -3.68 -15.38
N VAL A 27 -5.66 -3.18 -15.07
CA VAL A 27 -5.41 -1.72 -14.96
C VAL A 27 -4.41 -1.17 -15.98
N GLY A 28 -3.78 -2.03 -16.79
CA GLY A 28 -2.90 -1.62 -17.89
C GLY A 28 -1.55 -1.04 -17.47
N VAL A 29 -1.08 -1.33 -16.26
CA VAL A 29 0.23 -0.89 -15.75
C VAL A 29 1.24 -2.02 -15.90
N ASN A 30 2.33 -1.75 -16.62
CA ASN A 30 3.46 -2.65 -16.78
C ASN A 30 4.73 -2.01 -16.18
N ASP A 31 4.87 -2.11 -14.87
CA ASP A 31 6.04 -1.62 -14.11
C ASP A 31 6.47 -2.73 -13.12
N PRO A 32 7.55 -3.47 -13.43
CA PRO A 32 8.05 -4.54 -12.58
C PRO A 32 8.37 -4.10 -11.14
N THR A 33 8.79 -2.85 -10.95
CA THR A 33 9.10 -2.30 -9.61
C THR A 33 7.84 -2.17 -8.77
N LEU A 34 6.75 -1.69 -9.38
CA LEU A 34 5.45 -1.59 -8.71
C LEU A 34 4.85 -2.97 -8.44
N GLU A 35 5.01 -3.91 -9.37
CA GLU A 35 4.58 -5.30 -9.16
C GLU A 35 5.27 -5.94 -7.94
N GLU A 36 6.60 -5.85 -7.87
CA GLU A 36 7.37 -6.37 -6.76
C GLU A 36 7.00 -5.69 -5.43
N TYR A 37 6.87 -4.35 -5.45
CA TYR A 37 6.52 -3.57 -4.28
C TYR A 37 5.13 -3.94 -3.74
N LEU A 38 4.11 -3.95 -4.59
CA LEU A 38 2.74 -4.29 -4.17
C LEU A 38 2.63 -5.75 -3.72
N THR A 39 3.38 -6.67 -4.35
CA THR A 39 3.46 -8.07 -3.90
C THR A 39 4.04 -8.16 -2.49
N THR A 40 5.17 -7.49 -2.26
CA THR A 40 5.83 -7.43 -0.96
C THR A 40 4.93 -6.82 0.10
N LEU A 41 4.23 -5.74 -0.24
CA LEU A 41 3.25 -5.07 0.62
C LEU A 41 2.15 -6.03 1.07
N VAL A 42 1.48 -6.70 0.12
CA VAL A 42 0.37 -7.62 0.42
C VAL A 42 0.86 -8.78 1.27
N VAL A 43 1.98 -9.41 0.90
CA VAL A 43 2.55 -10.53 1.66
C VAL A 43 2.97 -10.11 3.07
N GLY A 44 3.59 -8.93 3.22
CA GLY A 44 4.04 -8.40 4.51
C GLY A 44 2.89 -8.22 5.49
N PHE A 45 1.79 -7.60 5.04
CA PHE A 45 0.60 -7.45 5.89
C PHE A 45 -0.07 -8.79 6.21
N LEU A 46 -0.12 -9.73 5.27
CA LEU A 46 -0.72 -11.07 5.49
C LEU A 46 0.10 -11.94 6.45
N ARG A 47 1.42 -11.77 6.47
CA ARG A 47 2.30 -12.44 7.44
C ARG A 47 2.19 -11.85 8.85
N ALA A 48 1.49 -10.72 9.00
CA ALA A 48 1.37 -9.98 10.25
C ALA A 48 2.73 -9.65 10.88
N ASP A 49 3.73 -9.36 10.04
CA ASP A 49 5.04 -8.87 10.47
C ASP A 49 4.88 -7.44 11.01
N ALA A 50 4.34 -7.31 12.23
CA ALA A 50 4.07 -6.07 12.95
C ALA A 50 3.51 -4.92 12.07
N PRO A 51 2.28 -5.04 11.55
CA PRO A 51 1.72 -4.01 10.70
C PRO A 51 1.66 -2.67 11.44
N PRO A 52 1.94 -1.55 10.76
CA PRO A 52 1.96 -0.22 11.39
C PRO A 52 0.58 0.21 11.90
N VAL A 53 -0.48 -0.47 11.47
CA VAL A 53 -1.87 -0.25 11.87
C VAL A 53 -2.53 -1.57 12.28
N ARG A 54 -3.50 -1.48 13.19
CA ARG A 54 -4.37 -2.58 13.59
C ARG A 54 -5.54 -2.70 12.61
N ILE A 55 -5.58 -3.81 11.88
CA ILE A 55 -6.69 -4.18 10.99
C ILE A 55 -7.96 -4.41 11.83
N GLY A 56 -9.11 -3.93 11.34
CA GLY A 56 -10.39 -4.05 12.05
C GLY A 56 -10.66 -2.94 13.07
N MET A 57 -9.70 -2.04 13.28
CA MET A 57 -9.92 -0.75 13.98
C MET A 57 -10.09 0.37 12.94
N PRO A 58 -10.71 1.51 13.30
CA PRO A 58 -10.80 2.66 12.41
C PRO A 58 -9.42 3.08 11.90
N LEU A 59 -9.27 3.19 10.57
CA LEU A 59 -7.96 3.43 9.95
C LEU A 59 -7.49 4.87 10.15
N LEU A 60 -8.37 5.85 9.91
CA LEU A 60 -8.03 7.27 9.89
C LEU A 60 -7.25 7.75 11.12
N PRO A 61 -7.68 7.49 12.38
CA PRO A 61 -6.92 7.96 13.55
C PRO A 61 -5.51 7.36 13.64
N GLN A 62 -5.33 6.12 13.18
CA GLN A 62 -4.03 5.44 13.22
C GLN A 62 -3.06 6.05 12.21
N VAL A 63 -3.51 6.30 10.98
CA VAL A 63 -2.67 6.89 9.94
C VAL A 63 -2.41 8.37 10.16
N VAL A 64 -3.36 9.12 10.76
CA VAL A 64 -3.14 10.51 11.20
C VAL A 64 -2.05 10.57 12.26
N LYS A 65 -2.06 9.65 13.24
CA LYS A 65 -1.01 9.58 14.25
C LYS A 65 0.35 9.32 13.61
N LEU A 66 0.46 8.34 12.72
CA LEU A 66 1.72 8.02 12.04
C LEU A 66 2.24 9.20 11.19
N ALA A 67 1.35 9.90 10.47
CA ALA A 67 1.72 11.08 9.69
C ALA A 67 2.19 12.23 10.60
N THR A 68 1.51 12.43 11.75
CA THR A 68 1.91 13.43 12.75
C THR A 68 3.27 13.10 13.36
N ASP A 69 3.51 11.84 13.70
CA ASP A 69 4.79 11.35 14.22
C ASP A 69 5.92 11.53 13.18
N ALA A 70 5.60 11.38 11.88
CA ALA A 70 6.54 11.63 10.78
C ALA A 70 6.89 13.12 10.66
N ASP A 71 5.88 13.99 10.66
CA ASP A 71 6.03 15.45 10.52
C ASP A 71 6.77 16.09 11.69
N ALA A 72 6.73 15.47 12.87
CA ALA A 72 7.46 15.91 14.05
C ALA A 72 8.98 15.64 13.97
N ILE A 73 9.44 14.84 13.01
CA ILE A 73 10.86 14.52 12.85
C ILE A 73 11.54 15.61 12.01
N ASP A 74 12.52 16.28 12.60
CA ASP A 74 13.41 17.16 11.86
C ASP A 74 14.40 16.34 11.01
N PRO A 75 14.33 16.40 9.66
CA PRO A 75 15.20 15.62 8.78
C PRO A 75 16.68 16.00 8.88
N SER A 76 17.02 17.16 9.44
CA SER A 76 18.40 17.60 9.65
C SER A 76 19.10 16.87 10.80
N THR A 77 18.33 16.23 11.68
CA THR A 77 18.84 15.55 12.90
C THR A 77 19.35 14.12 12.63
N GLY A 78 19.59 13.74 11.38
CA GLY A 78 19.99 12.38 10.99
C GLY A 78 18.86 11.34 11.08
N GLN A 79 17.63 11.76 11.39
CA GLN A 79 16.46 10.88 11.50
C GLN A 79 15.60 10.84 10.22
N ARG A 80 16.15 11.30 9.09
CA ARG A 80 15.42 11.35 7.80
C ARG A 80 14.83 10.00 7.39
N GLU A 81 15.59 8.91 7.51
CA GLU A 81 15.12 7.57 7.14
C GLU A 81 13.91 7.12 7.97
N ARG A 82 13.85 7.55 9.24
CA ARG A 82 12.69 7.30 10.11
C ARG A 82 11.46 8.07 9.63
N ALA A 83 11.61 9.33 9.22
CA ALA A 83 10.53 10.12 8.64
C ALA A 83 10.01 9.50 7.33
N ILE A 84 10.93 9.08 6.44
CA ILE A 84 10.60 8.36 5.19
C ILE A 84 9.79 7.09 5.51
N SER A 85 10.27 6.29 6.47
CA SER A 85 9.62 5.03 6.85
C SER A 85 8.22 5.23 7.42
N LEU A 86 7.99 6.27 8.22
CA LEU A 86 6.66 6.57 8.78
C LEU A 86 5.69 7.07 7.69
N HIS A 87 6.14 7.95 6.79
CA HIS A 87 5.32 8.36 5.65
C HIS A 87 5.00 7.19 4.70
N GLN A 88 5.98 6.32 4.45
CA GLN A 88 5.74 5.07 3.71
C GLN A 88 4.69 4.21 4.42
N ALA A 89 4.80 4.02 5.73
CA ALA A 89 3.88 3.21 6.51
C ALA A 89 2.42 3.72 6.45
N VAL A 90 2.23 5.04 6.40
CA VAL A 90 0.91 5.66 6.17
C VAL A 90 0.35 5.25 4.81
N GLY A 91 1.14 5.40 3.75
CA GLY A 91 0.74 5.01 2.39
C GLY A 91 0.41 3.52 2.29
N ASP A 92 1.30 2.68 2.80
CA ASP A 92 1.22 1.22 2.78
C ASP A 92 -0.05 0.72 3.51
N ALA A 93 -0.33 1.28 4.69
CA ALA A 93 -1.51 0.94 5.47
C ALA A 93 -2.81 1.24 4.72
N VAL A 94 -2.93 2.44 4.15
CA VAL A 94 -4.15 2.83 3.40
C VAL A 94 -4.26 2.04 2.11
N LEU A 95 -3.16 1.82 1.39
CA LEU A 95 -3.17 1.07 0.14
C LEU A 95 -3.60 -0.38 0.38
N PHE A 96 -3.04 -1.02 1.41
CA PHE A 96 -3.41 -2.38 1.79
C PHE A 96 -4.85 -2.48 2.30
N VAL A 97 -5.26 -1.65 3.27
CA VAL A 97 -6.62 -1.72 3.83
C VAL A 97 -7.67 -1.32 2.80
N GLY A 98 -7.44 -0.27 2.01
CA GLY A 98 -8.35 0.17 0.95
C GLY A 98 -8.46 -0.81 -0.22
N GLY A 99 -7.38 -1.55 -0.49
CA GLY A 99 -7.33 -2.63 -1.46
C GLY A 99 -8.00 -3.90 -0.94
N MET A 100 -7.45 -4.47 0.13
CA MET A 100 -7.80 -5.79 0.63
C MET A 100 -9.01 -5.79 1.56
N PHE A 101 -9.47 -4.65 2.07
CA PHE A 101 -10.62 -4.53 2.99
C PHE A 101 -11.38 -3.21 2.80
N PRO A 102 -11.92 -2.90 1.60
CA PRO A 102 -12.48 -1.59 1.27
C PRO A 102 -13.68 -1.16 2.16
N ASN A 103 -14.26 -2.06 2.94
CA ASN A 103 -15.30 -1.75 3.94
C ASN A 103 -14.75 -1.06 5.21
N GLN A 104 -13.43 -1.06 5.43
CA GLN A 104 -12.80 -0.50 6.63
C GLN A 104 -12.41 0.98 6.49
N LEU A 105 -12.52 1.56 5.30
CA LEU A 105 -12.29 2.99 5.10
C LEU A 105 -13.48 3.80 5.65
N SER A 106 -13.20 4.96 6.25
CA SER A 106 -14.20 5.76 6.97
C SER A 106 -15.31 6.36 6.10
N GLY A 107 -15.12 6.42 4.78
CA GLY A 107 -16.06 7.07 3.88
C GLY A 107 -17.18 6.21 3.30
N LYS A 108 -18.23 6.89 2.87
CA LYS A 108 -19.32 6.31 2.09
C LYS A 108 -18.80 5.95 0.70
N ARG A 109 -18.94 4.68 0.30
CA ARG A 109 -18.65 4.28 -1.09
C ARG A 109 -19.55 5.09 -2.04
N LEU A 110 -19.00 5.79 -3.04
CA LEU A 110 -19.83 6.38 -4.10
C LEU A 110 -20.62 5.25 -4.79
N ARG A 111 -21.94 5.23 -4.63
CA ARG A 111 -22.84 4.36 -5.41
C ARG A 111 -23.00 4.96 -6.81
N LYS A 112 -21.97 4.85 -7.67
CA LYS A 112 -22.17 4.97 -9.13
C LYS A 112 -22.21 3.55 -9.73
N PRO A 113 -23.31 3.16 -10.40
CA PRO A 113 -23.49 1.79 -10.88
C PRO A 113 -22.59 1.39 -12.07
N LYS A 114 -21.74 2.29 -12.59
CA LYS A 114 -20.89 2.03 -13.77
C LYS A 114 -19.39 2.25 -13.56
N ILE A 115 -18.95 2.71 -12.39
CA ILE A 115 -17.54 2.90 -12.06
C ILE A 115 -17.28 2.11 -10.77
N ARG A 116 -16.40 1.12 -10.83
CA ARG A 116 -15.98 0.35 -9.65
C ARG A 116 -15.46 1.34 -8.59
N ARG A 117 -15.92 1.16 -7.35
CA ARG A 117 -16.03 2.24 -6.35
C ARG A 117 -14.66 2.57 -5.72
N VAL A 118 -14.06 3.68 -6.12
CA VAL A 118 -12.92 4.27 -5.40
C VAL A 118 -13.45 5.18 -4.29
N PRO A 119 -13.09 4.96 -3.02
CA PRO A 119 -13.43 5.86 -1.93
C PRO A 119 -12.61 7.17 -2.05
N ILE A 120 -13.28 8.31 -2.11
CA ILE A 120 -12.66 9.64 -1.93
C ILE A 120 -12.81 9.96 -0.44
N VAL A 121 -11.75 9.72 0.32
CA VAL A 121 -11.76 9.76 1.78
C VAL A 121 -10.45 10.35 2.30
N ASP A 122 -10.49 10.94 3.50
CA ASP A 122 -9.33 11.61 4.09
C ASP A 122 -8.11 10.69 4.20
N GLU A 123 -8.32 9.38 4.39
CA GLU A 123 -7.22 8.40 4.39
C GLU A 123 -6.48 8.35 3.05
N VAL A 124 -7.19 8.43 1.93
CA VAL A 124 -6.61 8.34 0.57
C VAL A 124 -5.78 9.58 0.27
N GLU A 125 -6.29 10.77 0.57
CA GLU A 125 -5.53 12.00 0.39
C GLU A 125 -4.30 12.05 1.31
N LEU A 126 -4.45 11.63 2.57
CA LEU A 126 -3.34 11.54 3.51
C LEU A 126 -2.25 10.56 3.04
N ALA A 127 -2.65 9.42 2.47
CA ALA A 127 -1.73 8.43 1.91
C ALA A 127 -0.99 8.95 0.67
N ARG A 128 -1.71 9.59 -0.27
CA ARG A 128 -1.13 10.24 -1.45
C ARG A 128 -0.09 11.29 -1.05
N CYS A 129 -0.43 12.12 -0.06
CA CYS A 129 0.49 13.14 0.46
C CYS A 129 1.69 12.52 1.17
N SER A 130 1.50 11.44 1.93
CA SER A 130 2.59 10.77 2.65
C SER A 130 3.59 10.14 1.69
N TYR A 131 3.14 9.42 0.65
CA TYR A 131 4.10 8.93 -0.37
C TYR A 131 4.82 10.08 -1.08
N ARG A 132 4.16 11.21 -1.36
CA ARG A 132 4.82 12.38 -1.94
C ARG A 132 5.96 12.88 -1.05
N ARG A 133 5.69 13.07 0.24
CA ARG A 133 6.68 13.49 1.25
C ARG A 133 7.82 12.48 1.41
N ALA A 134 7.51 11.19 1.46
CA ALA A 134 8.52 10.14 1.48
C ALA A 134 9.44 10.22 0.24
N GLY A 135 8.87 10.49 -0.93
CA GLY A 135 9.62 10.68 -2.16
C GLY A 135 10.50 11.93 -2.17
N GLU A 136 9.98 13.05 -1.67
CA GLU A 136 10.74 14.30 -1.52
C GLU A 136 11.93 14.14 -0.57
N LEU A 137 11.72 13.48 0.58
CA LEU A 137 12.78 13.19 1.54
C LEU A 137 13.81 12.20 0.99
N ALA A 138 13.38 11.16 0.28
CA ALA A 138 14.28 10.15 -0.29
C ALA A 138 15.10 10.68 -1.47
N GLN A 139 14.69 11.77 -2.14
CA GLN A 139 15.29 12.22 -3.40
C GLN A 139 16.79 12.49 -3.31
N ALA A 140 17.29 12.92 -2.15
CA ALA A 140 18.70 13.23 -1.95
C ALA A 140 19.58 11.97 -1.81
N ASP A 141 19.01 10.88 -1.30
CA ASP A 141 19.77 9.70 -0.84
C ASP A 141 19.47 8.44 -1.68
N ASP A 142 18.27 8.34 -2.25
CA ASP A 142 17.79 7.18 -3.04
C ASP A 142 16.78 7.62 -4.12
N TYR A 143 17.30 7.92 -5.32
CA TYR A 143 16.48 8.37 -6.45
C TYR A 143 15.50 7.30 -6.94
N ALA A 144 15.86 6.02 -6.84
CA ALA A 144 15.01 4.91 -7.29
C ALA A 144 13.77 4.80 -6.38
N ARG A 145 13.98 4.83 -5.06
CA ARG A 145 12.91 4.82 -4.06
C ARG A 145 12.06 6.08 -4.12
N ALA A 146 12.68 7.25 -4.31
CA ALA A 146 11.95 8.49 -4.53
C ALA A 146 11.03 8.42 -5.76
N GLY A 147 11.52 7.85 -6.86
CA GLY A 147 10.75 7.60 -8.08
C GLY A 147 9.57 6.66 -7.85
N LEU A 148 9.77 5.58 -7.09
CA LEU A 148 8.70 4.64 -6.72
C LEU A 148 7.60 5.34 -5.90
N PHE A 149 7.96 6.08 -4.85
CA PHE A 149 7.00 6.80 -4.03
C PHE A 149 6.22 7.86 -4.80
N ARG A 150 6.87 8.55 -5.75
CA ARG A 150 6.18 9.49 -6.65
C ARG A 150 5.13 8.79 -7.51
N ARG A 151 5.46 7.62 -8.08
CA ARG A 151 4.49 6.81 -8.85
C ARG A 151 3.34 6.37 -7.97
N LEU A 152 3.61 5.83 -6.78
CA LEU A 152 2.59 5.43 -5.80
C LEU A 152 1.67 6.59 -5.39
N SER A 153 2.22 7.79 -5.17
CA SER A 153 1.43 8.98 -4.87
C SER A 153 0.51 9.40 -6.02
N GLN A 154 1.02 9.40 -7.26
CA GLN A 154 0.25 9.85 -8.43
C GLN A 154 -0.83 8.85 -8.83
N GLY A 155 -0.51 7.55 -8.83
CA GLY A 155 -1.39 6.45 -9.25
C GLY A 155 -2.09 5.73 -8.10
N PHE A 156 -2.17 6.34 -6.91
CA PHE A 156 -2.60 5.66 -5.69
C PHE A 156 -3.92 4.88 -5.85
N GLU A 157 -4.93 5.52 -6.42
CA GLU A 157 -6.26 4.94 -6.63
C GLU A 157 -6.22 3.77 -7.62
N THR A 158 -5.37 3.86 -8.66
CA THR A 158 -5.15 2.78 -9.63
C THR A 158 -4.55 1.56 -8.94
N PHE A 159 -3.55 1.75 -8.07
CA PHE A 159 -2.91 0.66 -7.34
C PHE A 159 -3.83 0.10 -6.25
N MET A 160 -4.57 0.96 -5.55
CA MET A 160 -5.58 0.54 -4.59
C MET A 160 -6.65 -0.31 -5.29
N PHE A 161 -7.14 0.13 -6.45
CA PHE A 161 -8.10 -0.61 -7.24
C PHE A 161 -7.54 -1.96 -7.74
N SER A 162 -6.27 -1.99 -8.15
CA SER A 162 -5.58 -3.25 -8.45
C SER A 162 -5.63 -4.22 -7.27
N LEU A 163 -5.33 -3.74 -6.06
CA LEU A 163 -5.39 -4.55 -4.85
C LEU A 163 -6.82 -4.94 -4.46
N GLN A 164 -7.84 -4.15 -4.82
CA GLN A 164 -9.24 -4.56 -4.66
C GLN A 164 -9.58 -5.79 -5.50
N ILE A 165 -9.11 -5.84 -6.75
CA ILE A 165 -9.30 -7.03 -7.61
C ILE A 165 -8.61 -8.24 -6.99
N VAL A 166 -7.38 -8.09 -6.51
CA VAL A 166 -6.64 -9.15 -5.81
C VAL A 166 -7.43 -9.63 -4.58
N GLY A 167 -7.94 -8.70 -3.77
CA GLY A 167 -8.75 -9.02 -2.59
C GLY A 167 -10.05 -9.75 -2.93
N ASP A 168 -10.70 -9.38 -4.04
CA ASP A 168 -11.91 -10.06 -4.53
C ASP A 168 -11.60 -11.49 -4.99
N GLU A 169 -10.52 -11.70 -5.76
CA GLU A 169 -10.06 -13.03 -6.17
C GLU A 169 -9.78 -13.95 -4.97
N VAL A 170 -9.11 -13.45 -3.94
CA VAL A 170 -8.81 -14.23 -2.73
C VAL A 170 -10.10 -14.63 -1.99
N ARG A 171 -11.12 -13.76 -1.95
CA ARG A 171 -12.40 -14.07 -1.29
C ARG A 171 -13.24 -15.06 -2.08
N LEU A 172 -13.24 -14.95 -3.42
CA LEU A 172 -13.98 -15.86 -4.31
C LEU A 172 -13.42 -17.29 -4.28
N ARG A 173 -12.13 -17.45 -3.95
CA ARG A 173 -11.46 -18.76 -3.87
C ARG A 173 -11.46 -19.40 -2.50
N LYS A 174 -12.19 -18.87 -1.50
CA LYS A 174 -12.39 -19.59 -0.24
C LYS A 174 -13.11 -20.93 -0.53
N PRO A 175 -12.54 -22.09 -0.18
CA PRO A 175 -13.30 -23.33 -0.24
C PRO A 175 -14.49 -23.25 0.73
N ALA A 176 -15.59 -23.88 0.32
CA ALA A 176 -16.74 -24.16 1.18
C ALA A 176 -16.35 -25.02 2.38
#